data_AF-A0A6C0B638-F1
#
_entry.id   AF-A0A6C0B638-F1
#
_cell.length_a   1.000
_cell.length_b   1.000
_cell.length_c   1.000
_cell.angle_alpha   90.00
_cell.angle_beta   90.00
_cell.angle_gamma   90.00
#
_symmetry.space_group_name_H-M   'P 1'
#
loop_
_entity.id
_entity.type
_entity.pdbx_description
1 polymer ?
#
loop_
_entity_poly.entity_id
_entity_poly.type
_entity_poly.pdbx_seq_one_letter_code
_entity_poly.pdbx_strand_id
1 'polypeptide(L)'
;MDFLKKSISTIDNAIEINKLKSEHDDLTNKITKIIDQLKKYDCQLELKQIIESNIQANQNTIHGLKKQFFLDNIETPENYTVEEFSVKYNNPYFIKLFQLYNNLLESSGVLQTSLNEINSHINIDKTTYQSKKEDLEKELDSVNIRLRKVRNKQFPK
;
A
#
# COMPACT_ATOMS: atom_id res chain seq x y z
N MET A 1 -64.05 -17.62 9.12
CA MET A 1 -63.19 -16.59 9.75
C MET A 1 -61.78 -17.11 10.04
N ASP A 2 -61.62 -18.33 10.58
CA ASP A 2 -60.29 -18.84 10.96
C ASP A 2 -59.34 -19.16 9.80
N PHE A 3 -59.88 -19.55 8.64
CA PHE A 3 -59.08 -19.79 7.42
C PHE A 3 -58.41 -18.51 6.89
N LEU A 4 -59.14 -17.38 6.90
CA LEU A 4 -58.61 -16.09 6.47
C LEU A 4 -57.55 -15.58 7.44
N LYS A 5 -57.73 -15.78 8.76
CA LYS A 5 -56.72 -15.42 9.78
C LYS A 5 -55.42 -16.22 9.61
N LYS A 6 -55.50 -17.54 9.37
CA LYS A 6 -54.33 -18.37 9.06
C LYS A 6 -53.61 -17.95 7.78
N SER A 7 -54.38 -17.61 6.74
CA SER A 7 -53.83 -17.18 5.45
C SER A 7 -53.10 -15.84 5.57
N ILE A 8 -53.67 -14.86 6.28
CA ILE A 8 -53.04 -13.56 6.54
C ILE A 8 -51.74 -13.74 7.33
N SER A 9 -51.75 -14.53 8.41
CA SER A 9 -50.54 -14.82 9.20
C SER A 9 -49.43 -15.51 8.38
N THR A 10 -49.80 -16.36 7.42
CA THR A 10 -48.84 -17.03 6.54
C THR A 10 -48.20 -16.03 5.56
N ILE A 11 -49.00 -15.10 5.03
CA ILE A 11 -48.53 -14.04 4.13
C ILE A 11 -47.61 -13.06 4.89
N ASP A 12 -47.98 -12.65 6.10
CA ASP A 12 -47.17 -11.75 6.94
C ASP A 12 -45.80 -12.38 7.25
N ASN A 13 -45.77 -13.67 7.61
CA ASN A 13 -44.53 -14.41 7.80
C ASN A 13 -43.67 -14.48 6.53
N ALA A 14 -44.27 -14.71 5.36
CA ALA A 14 -43.55 -14.74 4.09
C ALA A 14 -42.95 -13.37 3.73
N ILE A 15 -43.67 -12.27 4.01
CA ILE A 15 -43.18 -10.90 3.83
C ILE A 15 -42.00 -10.62 4.75
N GLU A 16 -42.07 -11.05 6.02
CA GLU A 16 -41.00 -10.88 6.99
C GLU A 16 -39.73 -11.67 6.60
N ILE A 17 -39.88 -12.92 6.15
CA ILE A 17 -38.77 -13.75 5.66
C ILE A 17 -38.08 -13.09 4.45
N ASN A 18 -38.85 -12.54 3.50
CA ASN A 18 -38.29 -11.85 2.34
C ASN A 18 -37.53 -10.58 2.73
N LYS A 19 -38.01 -9.81 3.72
CA LYS A 19 -37.29 -8.65 4.25
C LYS A 19 -35.98 -9.05 4.92
N LEU A 20 -36.00 -10.11 5.74
CA LEU A 20 -34.79 -10.63 6.40
C LEU A 20 -33.76 -11.13 5.38
N LYS A 21 -34.21 -11.77 4.29
CA LYS A 21 -33.33 -12.22 3.20
C LYS A 21 -32.68 -11.04 2.48
N SER A 22 -33.45 -9.99 2.16
CA SER A 22 -32.90 -8.77 1.56
C SER A 22 -31.85 -8.11 2.45
N GLU A 23 -32.13 -8.00 3.76
CA GLU A 23 -31.18 -7.44 4.73
C GLU A 23 -29.91 -8.29 4.85
N HIS A 24 -30.04 -9.62 4.80
CA HIS A 24 -28.91 -10.55 4.81
C HIS A 24 -27.99 -10.35 3.59
N ASP A 25 -28.57 -10.23 2.39
CA ASP A 25 -27.79 -10.05 1.16
C ASP A 25 -27.07 -8.69 1.15
N ASP A 26 -27.72 -7.62 1.63
CA ASP A 26 -27.10 -6.30 1.77
C ASP A 26 -25.93 -6.30 2.75
N LEU A 27 -26.08 -6.95 3.91
CA LEU A 27 -25.01 -7.06 4.90
C LEU A 27 -23.84 -7.90 4.38
N THR A 28 -24.13 -8.97 3.62
CA THR A 28 -23.10 -9.81 2.98
C THR A 28 -22.32 -8.99 1.95
N ASN A 29 -22.99 -8.22 1.10
CA ASN A 29 -22.35 -7.33 0.15
C ASN A 29 -21.47 -6.27 0.82
N LYS A 30 -21.89 -5.74 1.97
CA LYS A 30 -21.07 -4.80 2.76
C LYS A 30 -19.81 -5.47 3.31
N ILE A 31 -19.92 -6.69 3.84
CA ILE A 31 -18.76 -7.46 4.31
C ILE A 31 -17.75 -7.65 3.18
N THR A 32 -18.19 -8.06 1.98
CA THR A 32 -17.30 -8.22 0.82
C THR A 32 -16.57 -6.92 0.49
N LYS A 33 -17.28 -5.79 0.46
CA LYS A 33 -16.67 -4.48 0.18
C LYS A 33 -15.63 -4.07 1.23
N ILE A 34 -15.92 -4.30 2.51
CA ILE A 34 -14.98 -4.00 3.61
C ILE A 34 -13.72 -4.87 3.48
N ILE A 35 -13.89 -6.17 3.21
CA ILE A 35 -12.76 -7.10 3.02
C ILE A 35 -11.90 -6.69 1.83
N ASP A 36 -12.50 -6.30 0.70
CA ASP A 36 -11.76 -5.86 -0.49
C ASP A 36 -10.99 -4.57 -0.22
N GLN A 37 -11.55 -3.64 0.56
CA GLN A 37 -10.85 -2.43 0.98
C GLN A 37 -9.66 -2.73 1.91
N LEU A 38 -9.83 -3.62 2.89
CA LEU A 38 -8.74 -4.06 3.77
C LEU A 38 -7.59 -4.67 2.97
N LYS A 39 -7.89 -5.60 2.06
CA LYS A 39 -6.89 -6.21 1.16
C LYS A 39 -6.16 -5.16 0.31
N LYS A 40 -6.89 -4.18 -0.23
CA LYS A 40 -6.29 -3.09 -1.00
C LYS A 40 -5.29 -2.30 -0.15
N TYR A 41 -5.62 -1.99 1.10
CA TYR A 41 -4.72 -1.28 2.00
C TYR A 41 -3.49 -2.10 2.38
N ASP A 42 -3.65 -3.41 2.61
CA ASP A 42 -2.52 -4.32 2.86
C ASP A 42 -1.55 -4.32 1.68
N CYS A 43 -2.05 -4.51 0.46
CA CYS A 43 -1.22 -4.49 -0.75
C CYS A 43 -0.51 -3.14 -0.94
N GLN A 44 -1.18 -2.01 -0.68
CA GLN A 44 -0.56 -0.69 -0.79
C GLN A 44 0.57 -0.49 0.23
N LEU A 45 0.40 -0.96 1.46
CA LEU A 45 1.44 -0.86 2.49
C LEU A 45 2.66 -1.74 2.18
N GLU A 46 2.44 -2.98 1.75
CA GLU A 46 3.53 -3.89 1.34
C GLU A 46 4.32 -3.31 0.17
N LEU A 47 3.62 -2.81 -0.85
CA LEU A 47 4.27 -2.18 -2.00
C LEU A 47 5.10 -0.97 -1.60
N LYS A 48 4.58 -0.13 -0.69
CA LYS A 48 5.32 1.03 -0.17
C LYS A 48 6.62 0.62 0.52
N GLN A 49 6.57 -0.39 1.38
CA GLN A 49 7.74 -0.90 2.09
C GLN A 49 8.81 -1.42 1.13
N ILE A 50 8.40 -2.14 0.08
CA ILE A 50 9.32 -2.64 -0.95
C ILE A 50 9.99 -1.48 -1.68
N ILE A 51 9.24 -0.44 -2.06
CA ILE A 51 9.80 0.72 -2.76
C ILE A 51 10.75 1.51 -1.87
N GLU A 52 10.35 1.80 -0.63
CA GLU A 52 11.19 2.50 0.34
C GLU A 52 12.50 1.73 0.60
N SER A 53 12.44 0.40 0.72
CA SER A 53 13.63 -0.45 0.86
C SER A 53 14.54 -0.39 -0.35
N ASN A 54 13.99 -0.40 -1.58
CA ASN A 54 14.78 -0.28 -2.80
C ASN A 54 15.42 1.10 -2.97
N ILE A 55 14.70 2.17 -2.61
CA ILE A 55 15.24 3.53 -2.59
C ILE A 55 16.46 3.59 -1.65
N GLN A 56 16.32 3.09 -0.43
CA GLN A 56 17.41 3.08 0.55
C GLN A 56 18.59 2.23 0.07
N ALA A 57 18.32 1.05 -0.50
CA ALA A 57 19.35 0.17 -1.04
C ALA A 57 20.14 0.84 -2.17
N ASN A 58 19.44 1.50 -3.11
CA ASN A 58 20.05 2.23 -4.21
C ASN A 58 20.96 3.37 -3.72
N GLN A 59 20.49 4.15 -2.74
CA GLN A 59 21.29 5.20 -2.08
C GLN A 59 22.55 4.64 -1.42
N ASN A 60 22.41 3.53 -0.67
CA ASN A 60 23.54 2.87 0.00
C ASN A 60 24.56 2.32 -1.00
N THR A 61 24.11 1.76 -2.13
CA THR A 61 24.99 1.26 -3.20
C THR A 61 25.81 2.39 -3.80
N ILE A 62 25.19 3.51 -4.17
CA ILE A 62 25.91 4.67 -4.72
C ILE A 62 26.92 5.21 -3.72
N HIS A 63 26.53 5.35 -2.44
CA HIS A 63 27.45 5.77 -1.39
C HIS A 63 28.63 4.81 -1.21
N GLY A 64 28.38 3.50 -1.26
CA GLY A 64 29.41 2.47 -1.21
C GLY A 64 30.37 2.53 -2.39
N LEU A 65 29.86 2.71 -3.62
CA LEU A 65 30.67 2.86 -4.82
C LEU A 65 31.54 4.12 -4.77
N LYS A 66 31.01 5.24 -4.26
CA LYS A 66 31.78 6.47 -4.03
C LYS A 66 33.01 6.19 -3.17
N LYS A 67 32.83 5.52 -2.03
CA LYS A 67 33.92 5.13 -1.11
C LYS A 67 34.92 4.13 -1.72
N GLN A 68 34.47 3.25 -2.60
CA GLN A 68 35.35 2.26 -3.23
C GLN A 68 36.18 2.86 -4.36
N PHE A 69 35.58 3.72 -5.20
CA PHE A 69 36.31 4.38 -6.29
C PHE A 69 37.24 5.47 -5.79
N PHE A 70 36.85 6.17 -4.74
CA PHE A 70 37.61 7.23 -4.13
C PHE A 70 37.93 6.82 -2.70
N LEU A 71 39.20 6.52 -2.43
CA LEU A 71 39.73 6.43 -1.07
C LEU A 71 39.21 7.65 -0.28
N ASP A 72 38.85 7.49 1.00
CA ASP A 72 38.26 8.54 1.86
C ASP A 72 39.01 9.90 1.85
N ASN A 73 40.21 9.95 1.25
CA ASN A 73 41.08 11.11 1.10
C ASN A 73 40.82 11.97 -0.17
N ILE A 74 39.97 11.54 -1.10
CA ILE A 74 39.62 12.34 -2.29
C ILE A 74 38.22 12.93 -2.10
N GLU A 75 38.21 14.21 -1.71
CA GLU A 75 36.98 14.99 -1.59
C GLU A 75 36.29 15.18 -2.95
N THR A 76 35.12 14.58 -3.11
CA THR A 76 34.23 14.73 -4.27
C THR A 76 32.93 15.40 -3.81
N PRO A 77 32.84 16.74 -3.90
CA PRO A 77 31.60 17.47 -3.62
C PRO A 77 30.49 17.00 -4.57
N GLU A 78 29.22 17.09 -4.15
CA GLU A 78 28.07 16.53 -4.88
C GLU A 78 27.84 17.11 -6.29
N ASN A 79 28.49 18.23 -6.64
CA ASN A 79 28.31 18.93 -7.92
C ASN A 79 29.59 19.07 -8.75
N TYR A 80 30.60 18.23 -8.51
CA TYR A 80 31.83 18.30 -9.31
C TYR A 80 31.60 17.82 -10.75
N THR A 81 31.88 18.68 -11.71
CA THR A 81 31.91 18.29 -13.12
C THR A 81 33.16 17.46 -13.41
N VAL A 82 33.11 16.65 -14.48
CA VAL A 82 34.28 15.89 -14.95
C VAL A 82 35.46 16.81 -15.26
N GLU A 83 35.18 18.00 -15.77
CA GLU A 83 36.17 19.03 -16.12
C GLU A 83 36.85 19.58 -14.86
N GLU A 84 36.09 20.00 -13.85
CA GLU A 84 36.62 20.48 -12.57
C GLU A 84 37.46 19.43 -11.85
N PHE A 85 36.99 18.17 -11.84
CA PHE A 85 37.73 17.05 -11.26
C PHE A 85 39.04 16.80 -12.01
N SER A 86 39.01 16.86 -13.35
CA SER A 86 40.18 16.64 -14.19
C SER A 86 41.27 17.69 -13.97
N VAL A 87 40.87 18.96 -13.84
CA VAL A 87 41.81 20.06 -13.56
C VAL A 87 42.45 19.90 -12.17
N LYS A 88 41.68 19.51 -11.15
CA LYS A 88 42.17 19.43 -9.76
C LYS A 88 43.11 18.24 -9.52
N TYR A 89 42.76 17.06 -10.01
CA TYR A 89 43.51 15.83 -9.68
C TYR A 89 44.51 15.42 -10.76
N ASN A 90 44.36 15.93 -11.99
CA ASN A 90 45.27 15.74 -13.14
C ASN A 90 45.91 14.34 -13.22
N ASN A 91 45.09 13.31 -13.04
CA ASN A 91 45.52 11.92 -13.05
C ASN A 91 44.54 11.11 -13.91
N PRO A 92 44.99 10.57 -15.05
CA PRO A 92 44.11 9.86 -15.99
C PRO A 92 43.34 8.67 -15.39
N TYR A 93 43.89 8.01 -14.37
CA TYR A 93 43.23 6.89 -13.69
C TYR A 93 42.04 7.40 -12.86
N PHE A 94 42.25 8.42 -12.02
CA PHE A 94 41.17 8.98 -11.20
C PHE A 94 40.10 9.66 -12.05
N ILE A 95 40.48 10.29 -13.16
CA ILE A 95 39.53 10.88 -14.11
C ILE A 95 38.60 9.82 -14.70
N LYS A 96 39.13 8.67 -15.11
CA LYS A 96 38.30 7.56 -15.63
C LYS A 96 37.37 6.98 -14.57
N LEU A 97 37.83 6.83 -13.32
CA LEU A 97 36.97 6.40 -12.21
C LEU A 97 35.86 7.40 -11.92
N PHE A 98 36.14 8.71 -12.02
CA PHE A 98 35.16 9.77 -11.85
C PHE A 98 34.11 9.80 -12.96
N GLN A 99 34.53 9.61 -14.21
CA GLN A 99 33.60 9.44 -15.33
C GLN A 99 32.69 8.22 -15.13
N LEU A 100 33.25 7.08 -14.71
CA LEU A 100 32.47 5.88 -14.43
C LEU A 100 31.46 6.11 -13.29
N TYR A 101 31.89 6.74 -12.20
CA TYR A 101 31.03 7.08 -11.07
C TYR A 101 29.89 8.03 -11.47
N ASN A 102 30.15 9.05 -12.29
CA ASN A 102 29.12 9.96 -12.80
C ASN A 102 28.10 9.23 -13.69
N ASN A 103 28.53 8.36 -14.59
CA ASN A 103 27.61 7.56 -15.41
C ASN A 103 26.71 6.66 -14.55
N LEU A 104 27.26 6.10 -13.46
CA LEU A 104 26.50 5.30 -12.50
C LEU A 104 25.53 6.16 -11.68
N LEU A 105 25.92 7.38 -11.29
CA LEU A 105 25.05 8.35 -10.65
C LEU A 105 23.86 8.73 -11.53
N GLU A 106 24.09 9.01 -12.81
CA GLU A 106 23.02 9.33 -13.77
C GLU A 106 22.04 8.16 -13.91
N SER A 107 22.56 6.95 -14.10
CA SER A 107 21.75 5.73 -14.20
C SER A 107 20.92 5.49 -12.93
N SER A 108 21.52 5.70 -11.76
CA SER A 108 20.84 5.64 -10.47
C SER A 108 19.79 6.73 -10.30
N GLY A 109 20.03 7.94 -10.82
CA GLY A 109 19.08 9.05 -10.80
C GLY A 109 17.80 8.73 -11.58
N VAL A 110 17.92 8.07 -12.75
CA VAL A 110 16.76 7.58 -13.51
C VAL A 110 15.97 6.56 -12.70
N LEU A 111 16.64 5.55 -12.13
CA LEU A 111 15.99 4.53 -11.29
C LEU A 111 15.29 5.15 -10.08
N GLN A 112 15.95 6.06 -9.37
CA GLN A 112 15.40 6.78 -8.22
C GLN A 112 14.16 7.59 -8.61
N THR A 113 14.16 8.20 -9.79
CA THR A 113 13.02 8.97 -10.32
C THR A 113 11.81 8.06 -10.54
N SER A 114 12.00 6.92 -11.20
CA SER A 114 10.93 5.93 -11.39
C SER A 114 10.42 5.37 -10.06
N LEU A 115 11.29 5.07 -9.10
CA LEU A 115 10.89 4.59 -7.77
C LEU A 115 10.09 5.65 -7.01
N ASN A 116 10.50 6.92 -7.08
CA ASN A 116 9.78 8.03 -6.46
C ASN A 116 8.41 8.28 -7.11
N GLU A 117 8.31 8.16 -8.44
CA GLU A 117 7.05 8.26 -9.16
C GLU A 117 6.07 7.17 -8.71
N ILE A 118 6.52 5.91 -8.66
CA ILE A 118 5.68 4.80 -8.15
C ILE A 118 5.27 5.06 -6.69
N ASN A 119 6.20 5.52 -5.85
CA ASN A 119 5.90 5.86 -4.44
C ASN A 119 4.85 6.97 -4.33
N SER A 120 4.85 7.96 -5.23
CA SER A 120 3.89 9.06 -5.23
C SER A 120 2.45 8.62 -5.48
N HIS A 121 2.25 7.49 -6.16
CA HIS A 121 0.94 6.89 -6.38
C HIS A 121 0.43 6.08 -5.18
N ILE A 122 1.27 5.85 -4.17
CA ILE A 122 0.92 5.09 -2.97
C ILE A 122 0.58 6.04 -1.83
N ASN A 123 -0.69 6.45 -1.81
CA ASN A 123 -1.21 7.48 -0.91
C ASN A 123 -1.63 6.93 0.47
N ILE A 124 -0.85 5.99 1.01
CA ILE A 124 -1.05 5.45 2.35
C ILE A 124 0.29 5.40 3.07
N ASP A 125 0.38 5.97 4.26
CA ASP A 125 1.51 5.77 5.17
C ASP A 125 1.09 4.81 6.29
N LYS A 126 2.06 4.37 7.10
CA LYS A 126 1.82 3.39 8.17
C LYS A 126 0.74 3.85 9.15
N THR A 127 0.72 5.15 9.49
CA THR A 127 -0.21 5.74 10.45
C THR A 127 -1.63 5.79 9.88
N THR A 128 -1.77 6.24 8.63
CA THR A 128 -3.02 6.32 7.88
C THR A 128 -3.59 4.93 7.62
N TYR A 129 -2.73 3.95 7.31
CA TYR A 129 -3.10 2.54 7.20
C TYR A 129 -3.69 2.03 8.51
N GLN A 130 -3.00 2.25 9.63
CA GLN A 130 -3.42 1.77 10.94
C GLN A 130 -4.81 2.30 11.30
N SER A 131 -5.02 3.62 11.17
CA SER A 131 -6.31 4.25 11.45
C SER A 131 -7.42 3.71 10.56
N LYS A 132 -7.20 3.63 9.24
CA LYS A 132 -8.23 3.16 8.29
C LYS A 132 -8.56 1.68 8.49
N LYS A 133 -7.56 0.87 8.84
CA LYS A 133 -7.74 -0.54 9.17
C LYS A 133 -8.59 -0.71 10.42
N GLU A 134 -8.26 -0.01 11.50
CA GLU A 134 -9.02 -0.07 12.75
C GLU A 134 -10.49 0.35 12.55
N ASP A 135 -10.73 1.38 11.74
CA ASP A 135 -12.11 1.82 11.44
C ASP A 135 -12.89 0.76 10.65
N LEU A 136 -12.27 0.15 9.64
CA LEU A 136 -12.89 -0.92 8.85
C LEU A 136 -13.08 -2.21 9.65
N GLU A 137 -12.17 -2.55 10.56
CA GLU A 137 -12.32 -3.70 11.46
C GLU A 137 -13.48 -3.49 12.44
N LYS A 138 -13.64 -2.29 13.01
CA LYS A 138 -14.81 -1.94 13.84
C LYS A 138 -16.11 -2.00 13.04
N GLU A 139 -16.10 -1.51 11.80
CA GLU A 139 -17.26 -1.60 10.92
C GLU A 139 -17.61 -3.06 10.61
N LEU A 140 -16.60 -3.88 10.30
CA LEU A 140 -16.76 -5.31 10.03
C LEU A 140 -17.41 -6.04 11.22
N ASP A 141 -16.93 -5.77 12.44
CA ASP A 141 -17.51 -6.34 13.66
C ASP A 141 -18.96 -5.92 13.86
N SER A 142 -19.27 -4.64 13.65
CA SER A 142 -20.64 -4.12 13.73
C SER A 142 -21.58 -4.78 12.73
N VAL A 143 -21.14 -4.93 11.47
CA VAL A 143 -21.89 -5.59 10.40
C VAL A 143 -22.07 -7.08 10.71
N ASN A 144 -21.04 -7.77 11.22
CA ASN A 144 -21.12 -9.17 11.63
C ASN A 144 -22.10 -9.40 12.78
N ILE A 145 -22.12 -8.51 13.78
CA ILE A 145 -23.10 -8.57 14.88
C ILE A 145 -24.53 -8.43 14.33
N ARG A 146 -24.76 -7.49 13.41
CA ARG A 146 -26.07 -7.32 12.75
C ARG A 146 -26.45 -8.55 11.94
N LEU A 147 -25.54 -9.10 11.14
CA LEU A 147 -25.77 -10.30 10.35
C LEU A 147 -26.16 -11.50 11.23
N ARG A 148 -25.49 -11.69 12.37
CA ARG A 148 -25.86 -12.73 13.35
C ARG A 148 -27.28 -12.54 13.89
N LYS A 149 -27.69 -11.29 14.15
CA LYS A 149 -29.07 -10.99 14.61
C LYS A 149 -30.10 -11.30 13.53
N VAL A 150 -29.85 -10.93 12.28
CA VAL A 150 -30.74 -11.24 11.13
C VAL A 150 -30.85 -12.75 10.95
N ARG A 151 -29.73 -13.48 10.96
CA ARG A 151 -29.69 -14.94 10.83
C ARG A 151 -30.50 -15.64 11.92
N ASN A 152 -30.37 -15.21 13.17
CA ASN A 152 -31.10 -15.81 14.29
C ASN A 152 -32.62 -15.55 14.23
N LYS A 153 -33.05 -14.45 13.59
CA LYS A 153 -34.48 -14.18 13.32
C LYS A 153 -35.02 -15.02 12.17
N GLN A 154 -34.21 -15.24 11.13
CA GLN A 154 -34.59 -16.03 9.97
C GLN A 154 -34.64 -17.54 10.28
N PHE A 155 -33.79 -18.01 11.20
CA PHE A 155 -33.69 -19.39 11.64
C PHE A 155 -33.59 -19.47 13.18
N PRO A 156 -34.70 -19.29 13.91
CA PRO A 156 -34.72 -19.48 15.35
C PRO A 156 -34.43 -20.95 15.70
N LYS A 157 -33.59 -21.20 16.70
CA LYS A 157 -33.35 -22.54 17.25
C LYS A 157 -34.53 -23.00 18.09
#